data_AF-A0A7J8X203-F1
#
_entry.id   AF-A0A7J8X203-F1
#
_cell.length_a   1.000
_cell.length_b   1.000
_cell.length_c   1.000
_cell.angle_alpha   90.00
_cell.angle_beta   90.00
_cell.angle_gamma   90.00
#
_symmetry.space_group_name_H-M   'P 1'
#
loop_
_entity.id
_entity.type
_entity.pdbx_description
1 polymer ?
#
loop_
_entity_poly.entity_id
_entity_poly.type
_entity_poly.pdbx_seq_one_letter_code
_entity_poly.pdbx_strand_id
1 'polypeptide(L)'
;EPLNYGHRHPLLLLNEDQLIVARCSRCGEEVSTPCFSCAQNCGFYLHKVCAEAPLELNHPFHHNHPLVLMQNAPYIYICTFCGQI
;
A
#
# COMPACT_ATOMS: atom_id res chain seq x y z
N GLU A 1 11.06 10.43 1.15
CA GLU A 1 9.83 10.33 0.33
C GLU A 1 9.11 9.01 0.57
N PRO A 2 7.91 9.02 1.21
CA PRO A 2 7.07 7.82 1.25
C PRO A 2 6.77 7.40 -0.19
N LEU A 3 6.91 6.11 -0.49
CA LEU A 3 6.62 5.59 -1.82
C LEU A 3 5.15 5.88 -2.10
N ASN A 4 4.84 6.71 -3.09
CA ASN A 4 3.47 7.04 -3.41
C ASN A 4 2.72 5.88 -4.10
N TYR A 5 3.34 4.70 -4.26
CA TYR A 5 2.77 3.49 -4.87
C TYR A 5 1.99 3.75 -6.17
N GLY A 6 2.53 4.61 -7.05
CA GLY A 6 1.88 4.97 -8.31
C GLY A 6 0.73 5.98 -8.16
N HIS A 7 0.41 6.38 -6.93
CA HIS A 7 -0.44 7.52 -6.66
C HIS A 7 0.24 8.82 -7.07
N ARG A 8 -0.49 9.67 -7.81
CA ARG A 8 0.09 10.85 -8.49
C ARG A 8 0.16 12.10 -7.63
N HIS A 9 -0.37 12.06 -6.41
CA HIS A 9 -0.42 13.22 -5.53
C HIS A 9 0.52 13.04 -4.33
N PRO A 10 1.04 14.14 -3.75
CA PRO A 10 1.81 14.08 -2.52
C PRO A 10 1.00 13.49 -1.37
N LEU A 11 1.70 12.74 -0.51
CA LEU A 11 1.14 12.20 0.73
C LEU A 11 1.58 13.08 1.90
N LEU A 12 0.65 13.39 2.79
CA LEU A 12 0.87 14.12 4.02
C LEU A 12 0.70 13.17 5.21
N LEU A 13 1.56 13.31 6.21
CA LEU A 13 1.44 12.56 7.46
C LEU A 13 0.39 13.24 8.35
N LEU A 14 -0.65 12.49 8.71
CA LEU A 14 -1.66 12.86 9.70
C LEU A 14 -1.26 12.24 11.04
N ASN A 15 -1.09 13.08 12.06
CA ASN A 15 -0.60 12.67 13.38
C ASN A 15 -1.67 12.67 14.48
N GLU A 16 -2.75 13.43 14.33
CA GLU A 16 -3.73 13.65 15.41
C GLU A 16 -4.96 12.74 15.29
N ASP A 17 -5.63 12.46 16.42
CA ASP A 17 -6.80 11.59 16.60
C ASP A 17 -8.08 12.08 15.88
N GLN A 18 -7.97 12.35 14.58
CA GLN A 18 -9.14 12.46 13.73
C GLN A 18 -9.74 11.06 13.59
N LEU A 19 -11.05 10.96 13.83
CA LEU A 19 -11.83 9.78 13.46
C LEU A 19 -11.79 9.64 11.94
N ILE A 20 -10.81 8.88 11.45
CA ILE A 20 -10.68 8.54 10.04
C ILE A 20 -11.43 7.23 9.83
N VAL A 21 -12.60 7.31 9.18
CA VAL A 21 -13.33 6.13 8.70
C VAL A 21 -12.88 5.87 7.26
N ALA A 22 -11.64 5.44 7.10
CA ALA A 22 -11.06 5.11 5.79
C ALA A 22 -10.33 3.77 5.84
N ARG A 23 -10.20 3.13 4.68
CA ARG A 23 -9.44 1.90 4.51
C ARG A 23 -8.11 2.19 3.82
N CYS A 24 -7.08 1.46 4.21
CA CYS A 24 -5.77 1.54 3.63
C CYS A 24 -5.85 1.07 2.18
N SER A 25 -5.40 1.90 1.25
CA SER A 25 -5.42 1.58 -0.18
C SER A 25 -4.49 0.41 -0.55
N ARG A 26 -3.65 -0.07 0.39
CA ARG A 26 -2.70 -1.16 0.17
C ARG A 26 -3.12 -2.50 0.76
N CYS A 27 -3.62 -2.52 2.00
CA CYS A 27 -4.03 -3.76 2.67
C CYS A 27 -5.55 -3.93 2.79
N GLY A 28 -6.35 -2.88 2.50
CA GLY A 28 -7.81 -2.92 2.59
C GLY A 28 -8.39 -2.83 4.00
N GLU A 29 -7.53 -2.84 5.03
CA GLU A 29 -7.91 -2.72 6.44
C GLU A 29 -8.14 -1.26 6.86
N GLU A 30 -8.91 -1.06 7.94
CA GLU A 30 -9.19 0.27 8.47
C GLU A 30 -7.92 1.00 8.93
N VAL A 31 -7.87 2.30 8.66
CA VAL A 31 -6.73 3.15 9.01
C VAL A 31 -7.00 3.89 10.30
N SER A 32 -6.05 3.83 11.24
CA SER A 32 -5.98 4.74 12.38
C SER A 32 -4.83 5.71 12.19
N THR A 33 -4.90 6.88 12.83
CA THR A 33 -3.74 7.76 12.94
C THR A 33 -2.66 7.12 13.85
N PRO A 34 -1.37 7.42 13.62
CA PRO A 34 -0.83 8.21 12.52
C PRO A 34 -0.84 7.48 11.17
N CYS A 35 -1.24 8.18 10.11
CA CYS A 35 -1.34 7.63 8.76
C CYS A 35 -0.97 8.63 7.67
N PHE A 36 -0.72 8.16 6.45
CA PHE A 36 -0.56 9.03 5.30
C PHE A 36 -1.90 9.23 4.59
N SER A 37 -2.22 10.47 4.25
CA SER A 37 -3.36 10.82 3.39
C SER A 37 -2.90 11.60 2.18
N CYS A 38 -3.59 11.43 1.06
CA CYS A 38 -3.39 12.29 -0.10
C CYS A 38 -3.73 13.75 0.20
N ALA A 39 -2.83 14.68 -0.18
CA ALA A 39 -3.01 16.12 -0.02
C ALA A 39 -4.24 16.68 -0.77
N GLN A 40 -4.73 15.98 -1.79
CA GLN A 40 -5.88 16.38 -2.60
C GLN A 40 -7.19 15.73 -2.14
N ASN A 41 -7.22 15.05 -0.99
CA ASN A 41 -8.41 14.41 -0.44
C ASN A 41 -9.11 13.41 -1.39
N CYS A 42 -8.37 12.79 -2.31
CA CYS A 42 -8.94 11.84 -3.28
C CYS A 42 -9.27 10.44 -2.71
N GLY A 43 -9.32 10.30 -1.38
CA GLY A 43 -9.64 9.03 -0.71
C GLY A 43 -8.47 8.04 -0.60
N PHE A 44 -7.24 8.45 -0.95
CA PHE A 44 -6.06 7.59 -0.81
C PHE A 44 -5.43 7.74 0.58
N TYR A 45 -5.44 6.65 1.33
CA TYR A 45 -4.92 6.56 2.70
C TYR A 45 -4.01 5.35 2.86
N LEU A 46 -2.95 5.47 3.66
CA LEU A 46 -2.04 4.38 3.97
C LEU A 46 -1.69 4.38 5.45
N HIS A 47 -1.65 3.18 6.07
CA HIS A 47 -0.92 3.02 7.32
C HIS A 47 0.55 3.41 7.11
N LYS A 48 1.20 3.91 8.16
CA LYS A 48 2.63 4.22 8.11
C LYS A 48 3.48 3.02 7.67
N VAL A 49 3.23 1.85 8.25
CA VAL A 49 3.87 0.58 7.85
C VAL A 49 3.60 0.23 6.39
N CYS A 50 2.37 0.44 5.91
CA CYS A 50 2.04 0.22 4.51
C CYS A 50 2.70 1.24 3.58
N ALA A 51 3.12 2.41 4.07
CA ALA A 51 3.84 3.42 3.30
C ALA A 51 5.36 3.24 3.26
N GLU A 52 5.89 2.47 4.22
CA GLU A 52 7.32 2.19 4.35
C GLU A 52 7.67 0.78 3.89
N ALA A 53 6.68 -0.11 3.76
CA ALA A 53 6.92 -1.49 3.36
C ALA A 53 7.53 -1.57 1.94
N PRO A 54 8.56 -2.41 1.76
CA PRO A 54 9.35 -2.47 0.55
C PRO A 54 8.52 -2.93 -0.65
N LEU A 55 8.98 -2.57 -1.85
CA LEU A 55 8.42 -3.08 -3.11
C LEU A 55 9.02 -4.43 -3.50
N GLU A 56 10.17 -4.77 -2.95
CA GLU A 56 10.89 -5.99 -3.26
C GLU A 56 11.28 -6.70 -1.96
N LEU A 57 10.99 -8.00 -1.89
CA LEU A 57 11.39 -8.86 -0.79
C LEU A 57 12.43 -9.86 -1.27
N ASN A 58 13.64 -9.73 -0.72
CA ASN A 58 14.75 -10.64 -0.94
C ASN A 58 14.79 -11.68 0.18
N HIS A 59 14.21 -12.86 -0.07
CA HIS A 59 14.15 -13.93 0.93
C HIS A 59 15.43 -14.81 0.88
N PRO A 60 16.06 -15.16 2.02
CA PRO A 60 17.30 -15.96 2.03
C PRO A 60 17.18 -17.31 1.31
N PHE A 61 16.02 -17.97 1.38
CA PHE A 61 15.76 -19.22 0.65
C PHE A 61 15.49 -19.05 -0.85
N HIS A 62 15.29 -17.82 -1.34
CA HIS A 62 15.00 -17.49 -2.73
C HIS A 62 15.87 -16.33 -3.22
N HIS A 63 17.18 -16.36 -2.93
CA HIS A 63 18.10 -15.25 -3.21
C HIS A 63 18.18 -14.84 -4.70
N ASN A 64 17.86 -15.76 -5.63
CA ASN A 64 17.83 -15.47 -7.08
C ASN A 64 16.45 -15.04 -7.59
N HIS A 65 15.42 -15.08 -6.73
CA HIS A 65 14.02 -14.90 -7.10
C HIS A 65 13.35 -13.90 -6.16
N PRO A 66 13.72 -12.61 -6.24
CA PRO A 66 13.08 -11.56 -5.44
C PRO A 66 11.58 -11.51 -5.71
N LEU A 67 10.79 -11.35 -4.64
CA LEU A 67 9.37 -11.12 -4.74
C LEU A 67 9.12 -9.64 -4.96
N VAL A 68 8.73 -9.26 -6.17
CA VAL A 68 8.42 -7.88 -6.54
C VAL A 68 6.91 -7.63 -6.44
N LEU A 69 6.51 -6.64 -5.65
CA LEU A 69 5.13 -6.21 -5.57
C LEU A 69 4.76 -5.43 -6.84
N MET A 70 3.84 -5.99 -7.63
CA MET A 70 3.27 -5.31 -8.78
C MET A 70 1.98 -4.59 -8.38
N GLN A 71 1.88 -3.30 -8.70
CA GLN A 71 0.68 -2.50 -8.44
C GLN A 71 -0.47 -2.87 -9.38
N ASN A 72 -0.13 -3.24 -10.62
CA ASN A 72 -1.06 -3.72 -11.63
C ASN A 72 -0.53 -5.04 -12.17
N ALA A 73 -1.41 -6.04 -12.29
CA ALA A 73 -1.05 -7.28 -12.93
C ALA A 73 -0.77 -7.02 -14.43
N PRO A 74 0.35 -7.50 -14.99
CA PRO A 74 0.68 -7.30 -16.40
C PRO A 74 -0.28 -8.04 -17.35
N TYR A 75 -1.07 -8.97 -16.81
CA TYR A 75 -2.12 -9.73 -17.47
C TYR A 75 -3.18 -10.09 -16.41
N ILE A 76 -4.35 -10.57 -16.85
CA ILE A 76 -5.38 -11.07 -15.94
C ILE A 76 -4.79 -12.24 -15.14
N TYR A 77 -4.65 -12.06 -13.84
CA TYR A 77 -4.13 -13.08 -12.93
C TYR A 77 -5.28 -13.54 -12.03
N ILE A 78 -5.57 -14.85 -12.04
CA ILE A 78 -6.48 -15.45 -11.07
C ILE A 78 -5.63 -16.08 -9.99
N CYS A 79 -5.83 -15.66 -8.74
CA CYS A 79 -5.15 -16.26 -7.61
C CYS A 79 -5.54 -17.74 -7.50
N THR A 80 -4.56 -18.64 -7.62
CA THR A 80 -4.81 -20.09 -7.55
C THR A 80 -5.27 -20.56 -6.17
N PHE A 81 -5.09 -19.73 -5.14
CA PHE A 81 -5.50 -20.03 -3.77
C PHE A 81 -6.96 -19.64 -3.49
N CYS A 82 -7.39 -18.42 -3.85
CA CYS A 82 -8.75 -17.93 -3.55
C CYS A 82 -9.68 -17.81 -4.77
N GLY A 83 -9.16 -17.96 -5.99
CA GLY A 83 -9.94 -17.89 -7.23
C GLY A 83 -10.38 -16.48 -7.65
N GLN A 84 -9.88 -15.43 -6.99
CA GLN A 84 -10.19 -14.04 -7.31
C GLN A 84 -9.21 -13.46 -8.35
N ILE A 85 -9.71 -12.52 -9.16
CA ILE A 85 -8.93 -11.69 -10.10
C ILE A 85 -8.35 -10.49 -9.36
#